data_AF-A0A2P8HUV0-F1
#
_entry.id   AF-A0A2P8HUV0-F1
#
_cell.length_a   1.000
_cell.length_b   1.000
_cell.length_c   1.000
_cell.angle_alpha   90.00
_cell.angle_beta   90.00
_cell.angle_gamma   90.00
#
_symmetry.space_group_name_H-M   'P 1'
#
loop_
_entity.id
_entity.type
_entity.pdbx_description
1 polymer ?
#
loop_
_entity_poly.entity_id
_entity_poly.type
_entity_poly.pdbx_seq_one_letter_code
_entity_poly.pdbx_strand_id
1 'polypeptide(L)'
;MQTKTERLIKTIRIIVGLTQEEMANAIGIKRVTFRTYEKGRKGSHFFYERFKKLYGIDLHQSTEMHKIIFVDTTLLSADKVAYLIARDFNTDTVPVKKAKAIRKRSVIRKEP
;
A
#
# COMPACT_ATOMS: atom_id res chain seq x y z
N MET A 1 10.84 -12.05 -14.63
CA MET A 1 9.95 -12.42 -13.51
C MET A 1 9.89 -11.26 -12.54
N GLN A 2 8.70 -10.76 -12.19
CA GLN A 2 8.57 -9.69 -11.18
C GLN A 2 8.79 -10.30 -9.79
N THR A 3 9.66 -9.71 -8.97
CA THR A 3 9.92 -10.15 -7.59
C THR A 3 8.72 -9.82 -6.68
N LYS A 4 8.52 -10.58 -5.59
CA LYS A 4 7.42 -10.32 -4.63
C LYS A 4 7.46 -8.88 -4.08
N THR A 5 8.66 -8.33 -3.92
CA THR A 5 8.94 -6.94 -3.51
C THR A 5 8.32 -5.89 -4.43
N GLU A 6 8.41 -6.08 -5.74
CA GLU A 6 7.82 -5.18 -6.76
C GLU A 6 6.32 -5.03 -6.56
N ARG A 7 5.66 -6.17 -6.33
CA ARG A 7 4.21 -6.24 -6.16
C ARG A 7 3.78 -5.51 -4.90
N LEU A 8 4.57 -5.57 -3.82
CA LEU A 8 4.24 -4.91 -2.55
C LEU A 8 4.18 -3.39 -2.68
N ILE A 9 5.27 -2.77 -3.13
CA ILE A 9 5.39 -1.30 -3.21
C ILE A 9 4.28 -0.74 -4.11
N LYS A 10 4.05 -1.40 -5.24
CA LYS A 10 2.99 -1.03 -6.18
C LYS A 10 1.58 -1.21 -5.58
N THR A 11 1.35 -2.30 -4.85
CA THR A 11 0.06 -2.58 -4.22
C THR A 11 -0.27 -1.54 -3.16
N ILE A 12 0.67 -1.22 -2.27
CA ILE A 12 0.49 -0.17 -1.26
C ILE A 12 0.15 1.16 -1.93
N ARG A 13 0.92 1.55 -2.97
CA ARG A 13 0.66 2.79 -3.70
C ARG A 13 -0.75 2.85 -4.29
N ILE A 14 -1.21 1.77 -4.90
CA ILE A 14 -2.56 1.70 -5.49
C ILE A 14 -3.64 1.82 -4.40
N ILE A 15 -3.44 1.17 -3.24
CA ILE A 15 -4.40 1.17 -2.12
C ILE A 15 -4.49 2.56 -1.48
N VAL A 16 -3.37 3.26 -1.33
CA VAL A 16 -3.42 4.64 -0.84
C VAL A 16 -3.99 5.62 -1.87
N GLY A 17 -4.16 5.18 -3.12
CA GLY A 17 -4.79 5.95 -4.19
C GLY A 17 -3.87 6.92 -4.91
N LEU A 18 -2.54 6.72 -4.83
CA LEU A 18 -1.55 7.66 -5.36
C LEU A 18 -0.97 7.21 -6.71
N THR A 19 -0.67 8.17 -7.56
CA THR A 19 0.20 7.98 -8.72
C THR A 19 1.66 7.76 -8.28
N GLN A 20 2.51 7.25 -9.19
CA GLN A 20 3.94 7.13 -8.91
C GLN A 20 4.58 8.47 -8.55
N GLU A 21 4.07 9.57 -9.11
CA GLU A 21 4.59 10.91 -8.90
C GLU A 21 4.17 11.47 -7.54
N GLU A 22 2.88 11.38 -7.19
CA GLU A 22 2.39 11.82 -5.88
C GLU A 22 3.05 11.03 -4.74
N MET A 23 3.20 9.72 -4.90
CA MET A 23 3.90 8.89 -3.92
C MET A 23 5.38 9.27 -3.79
N ALA A 24 6.06 9.52 -4.91
CA ALA A 24 7.45 9.96 -4.90
C ALA A 24 7.60 11.32 -4.21
N ASN A 25 6.68 12.25 -4.48
CA ASN A 25 6.63 13.57 -3.87
C ASN A 25 6.37 13.47 -2.36
N ALA A 26 5.43 12.64 -1.91
CA ALA A 26 5.15 12.41 -0.50
C ALA A 26 6.40 11.88 0.24
N ILE A 27 7.11 10.93 -0.38
CA ILE A 27 8.34 10.34 0.18
C ILE A 27 9.51 11.32 0.11
N GLY A 28 9.51 12.25 -0.85
CA GLY A 28 10.61 13.19 -1.09
C GLY A 28 11.71 12.62 -1.99
N ILE A 29 11.36 11.81 -2.99
CA ILE A 29 12.29 11.27 -3.99
C ILE A 29 11.81 11.57 -5.41
N LYS A 30 12.70 11.40 -6.40
CA LYS A 30 12.31 11.54 -7.81
C LYS A 30 11.39 10.39 -8.23
N ARG A 31 10.37 10.68 -9.06
CA ARG A 31 9.47 9.68 -9.66
C ARG A 31 10.22 8.53 -10.32
N VAL A 32 11.31 8.83 -11.04
CA VAL A 32 12.14 7.81 -11.71
C VAL A 32 12.78 6.84 -10.72
N THR A 33 13.19 7.32 -9.55
CA THR A 33 13.74 6.51 -8.45
C THR A 33 12.65 5.66 -7.81
N PHE A 34 11.47 6.22 -7.58
CA PHE A 34 10.33 5.44 -7.08
C PHE A 34 9.96 4.29 -8.04
N ARG A 35 9.93 4.58 -9.35
CA ARG A 35 9.66 3.59 -10.41
C ARG A 35 10.69 2.47 -10.45
N THR A 36 11.96 2.70 -10.12
CA THR A 36 12.95 1.61 -10.07
C THR A 36 12.73 0.71 -8.86
N TYR A 37 12.31 1.24 -7.72
CA TYR A 37 11.95 0.45 -6.54
C TYR A 37 10.72 -0.42 -6.80
N GLU A 38 9.69 0.11 -7.46
CA GLU A 38 8.53 -0.70 -7.92
C GLU A 38 8.91 -1.79 -8.93
N LYS A 39 10.10 -1.69 -9.56
CA LYS A 39 10.67 -2.68 -10.46
C LYS A 39 11.69 -3.61 -9.78
N GLY A 40 11.79 -3.57 -8.45
CA GLY A 40 12.49 -4.58 -7.68
C GLY A 40 13.93 -4.21 -7.38
N ARG A 41 14.36 -2.99 -7.72
CA ARG A 41 15.59 -2.44 -7.15
C ARG A 41 15.40 -2.29 -5.64
N LYS A 42 16.42 -2.71 -4.88
CA LYS A 42 16.47 -2.49 -3.44
C LYS A 42 16.33 -1.01 -3.14
N GLY A 43 15.41 -0.67 -2.24
CA GLY A 43 15.23 0.68 -1.73
C GLY A 43 16.43 1.14 -0.91
N SER A 44 16.65 2.46 -0.84
CA SER A 44 17.63 3.03 0.07
C SER A 44 17.11 3.04 1.51
N HIS A 45 18.00 3.19 2.49
CA HIS A 45 17.60 3.37 3.90
C HIS A 45 16.61 4.55 4.06
N PHE A 46 16.89 5.68 3.40
CA PHE A 46 15.98 6.84 3.36
C PHE A 46 14.57 6.47 2.90
N PHE A 47 14.45 5.70 1.81
CA PHE A 47 13.16 5.26 1.28
C PHE A 47 12.38 4.43 2.31
N TYR A 48 13.05 3.49 2.98
CA TYR A 48 12.41 2.65 3.99
C TYR A 48 11.96 3.46 5.21
N GLU A 49 12.80 4.34 5.72
CA GLU A 49 12.45 5.19 6.87
C GLU A 49 11.30 6.15 6.56
N ARG A 50 11.25 6.71 5.35
CA ARG A 50 10.13 7.55 4.93
C ARG A 50 8.83 6.74 4.81
N PHE A 51 8.89 5.50 4.33
CA PHE A 51 7.72 4.64 4.28
C PHE A 51 7.17 4.28 5.66
N LYS A 52 8.06 3.94 6.61
CA LYS A 52 7.70 3.71 8.01
C LYS A 52 7.01 4.94 8.61
N LYS A 53 7.59 6.12 8.42
CA LYS A 53 7.07 7.36 9.02
C LYS A 53 5.76 7.86 8.41
N LEU A 54 5.53 7.65 7.12
CA LEU A 54 4.35 8.20 6.43
C LEU A 54 3.17 7.23 6.40
N TYR A 55 3.45 5.93 6.34
CA TYR A 55 2.44 4.90 6.13
C TYR A 55 2.47 3.81 7.19
N GLY A 56 3.40 3.88 8.14
CA GLY A 56 3.52 2.90 9.21
C GLY A 56 3.87 1.50 8.74
N ILE A 57 4.55 1.37 7.59
CA ILE A 57 4.90 0.08 6.99
C ILE A 57 6.43 -0.05 6.91
N ASP A 58 6.97 -1.12 7.50
CA ASP A 58 8.38 -1.48 7.35
C ASP A 58 8.59 -2.27 6.06
N LEU A 59 8.85 -1.54 4.98
CA LEU A 59 9.15 -2.17 3.69
C LEU A 59 10.45 -2.99 3.72
N HIS A 60 11.45 -2.68 4.56
CA HIS A 60 12.69 -3.44 4.60
C HIS A 60 12.43 -4.86 5.10
N GLN A 61 11.82 -4.97 6.29
CA GLN A 61 11.43 -6.26 6.84
C GLN A 61 10.37 -6.95 5.98
N SER A 62 9.45 -6.20 5.38
CA SER A 62 8.44 -6.78 4.50
C SER A 62 9.05 -7.48 3.28
N THR A 63 10.16 -6.95 2.75
CA THR A 63 10.87 -7.59 1.63
C THR A 63 11.62 -8.85 2.03
N GLU A 64 12.19 -8.88 3.23
CA GLU A 64 12.94 -10.03 3.76
C GLU A 64 12.00 -11.16 4.19
N MET A 65 10.87 -10.81 4.82
CA MET A 65 9.92 -11.76 5.38
C MET A 65 8.78 -12.14 4.42
N HIS A 66 8.69 -11.47 3.27
CA HIS A 66 7.60 -11.66 2.28
C HIS A 66 6.18 -11.52 2.87
N LYS A 67 6.00 -10.60 3.82
CA LYS A 67 4.72 -10.27 4.49
C LYS A 67 4.64 -8.77 4.75
N ILE A 68 3.44 -8.20 4.84
CA ILE A 68 3.30 -6.78 5.16
C ILE A 68 3.57 -6.56 6.66
N ILE A 69 4.61 -5.80 6.98
CA ILE A 69 4.94 -5.44 8.37
C ILE A 69 4.41 -4.05 8.68
N PHE A 70 3.40 -3.97 9.54
CA PHE A 70 2.93 -2.72 10.10
C PHE A 70 3.72 -2.38 11.37
N VAL A 71 4.29 -1.18 11.38
CA VAL A 71 4.90 -0.53 12.54
C VAL A 71 3.88 0.36 13.25
N ASP A 72 3.01 1.04 12.48
CA ASP A 72 1.97 1.91 13.03
C ASP A 72 0.74 1.92 12.11
N THR A 73 -0.35 1.29 12.54
CA THR A 73 -1.58 1.20 11.75
C THR A 73 -2.40 2.49 11.77
N THR A 74 -2.11 3.44 12.65
CA THR A 74 -2.85 4.70 12.78
C THR A 74 -2.53 5.69 11.65
N LEU A 75 -1.40 5.49 10.96
CA LEU A 75 -0.95 6.29 9.82
C LEU A 75 -1.71 5.97 8.52
N LEU A 76 -2.58 4.97 8.55
CA LEU A 76 -3.47 4.62 7.46
C LEU A 76 -4.91 4.55 7.98
N SER A 77 -5.87 4.81 7.09
CA SER A 77 -7.28 4.62 7.44
C SER A 77 -7.58 3.13 7.66
N ALA A 78 -8.47 2.83 8.61
CA ALA A 78 -8.74 1.46 9.06
C ALA A 78 -9.18 0.53 7.91
N ASP A 79 -9.89 1.06 6.92
CA ASP A 79 -10.28 0.35 5.70
C ASP A 79 -9.07 -0.09 4.86
N LYS A 80 -8.06 0.77 4.72
CA LYS A 80 -6.83 0.47 3.99
C LYS A 80 -5.98 -0.57 4.73
N VAL A 81 -5.89 -0.45 6.05
CA VAL A 81 -5.20 -1.44 6.90
C VAL A 81 -5.86 -2.80 6.77
N ALA A 82 -7.19 -2.87 6.92
CA ALA A 82 -7.94 -4.11 6.76
C ALA A 82 -7.75 -4.73 5.36
N TYR A 83 -7.76 -3.90 4.32
CA TYR A 83 -7.55 -4.36 2.94
C TYR A 83 -6.13 -4.91 2.72
N LEU A 84 -5.10 -4.26 3.27
CA LEU A 84 -3.72 -4.72 3.16
C LEU A 84 -3.51 -6.04 3.92
N ILE A 85 -4.08 -6.19 5.12
CA ILE A 85 -4.03 -7.44 5.89
C ILE A 85 -4.73 -8.58 5.13
N ALA A 86 -5.92 -8.34 4.61
CA ALA A 86 -6.68 -9.35 3.86
C ALA A 86 -5.99 -9.80 2.56
N ARG A 87 -5.04 -9.00 2.06
CA ARG A 87 -4.34 -9.19 0.79
C ARG A 87 -2.86 -9.52 0.97
N ASP A 88 -2.45 -9.83 2.21
CA ASP A 88 -1.08 -10.23 2.55
C ASP A 88 -0.66 -11.39 1.64
N PHE A 89 0.21 -11.06 0.67
CA PHE A 89 0.83 -11.88 -0.39
C PHE A 89 0.06 -13.04 -1.07
N ASN A 90 -1.26 -13.15 -0.91
CA ASN A 90 -2.09 -14.11 -1.63
C ASN A 90 -2.57 -13.47 -2.96
N THR A 91 -1.63 -13.17 -3.85
CA THR A 91 -1.90 -12.46 -5.10
C THR A 91 -2.42 -13.41 -6.20
N ASP A 92 -3.63 -13.94 -6.05
CA ASP A 92 -4.39 -14.51 -7.18
C ASP A 92 -5.80 -13.91 -7.35
N THR A 93 -6.20 -12.97 -6.50
CA THR A 93 -7.46 -12.25 -6.70
C THR A 93 -7.25 -10.76 -6.57
N VAL A 94 -7.40 -10.01 -7.66
CA VAL A 94 -8.56 -9.12 -7.87
C VAL A 94 -8.35 -8.39 -9.20
N PRO A 95 -9.30 -8.47 -10.14
CA PRO A 95 -9.33 -7.61 -11.30
C PRO A 95 -9.71 -6.19 -10.87
N VAL A 96 -8.92 -5.22 -11.32
CA VAL A 96 -9.21 -3.79 -11.21
C VAL A 96 -10.41 -3.44 -12.10
N LYS A 97 -11.64 -3.72 -11.65
CA LYS A 97 -12.88 -3.14 -12.22
C LYS A 97 -14.01 -3.10 -11.19
N LYS A 98 -14.23 -1.93 -10.57
CA LYS A 98 -15.49 -1.16 -10.58
C LYS A 98 -15.43 -0.03 -9.54
N ALA A 99 -14.92 1.12 -9.98
CA ALA A 99 -15.41 2.39 -9.48
C ALA A 99 -16.84 2.58 -10.00
N LYS A 100 -17.85 2.16 -9.22
CA LYS A 100 -19.25 2.64 -9.32
C LYS A 100 -20.08 2.03 -8.19
N ALA A 101 -20.21 2.76 -7.08
CA ALA A 101 -21.41 2.82 -6.23
C ALA A 101 -21.13 3.68 -4.98
N ILE A 102 -21.01 4.99 -5.16
CA ILE A 102 -21.42 5.95 -4.11
C ILE A 102 -22.89 6.28 -4.42
N ARG A 103 -23.77 6.02 -3.44
CA ARG A 103 -25.25 6.21 -3.32
C ARG A 103 -25.91 4.86 -3.03
N LYS A 104 -26.64 4.62 -1.93
CA LYS A 104 -27.57 5.47 -1.15
C LYS A 104 -27.51 5.07 0.34
N ARG A 105 -27.36 6.03 1.27
CA ARG A 105 -28.36 6.46 2.28
C ARG A 105 -29.39 5.42 2.76
N SER A 106 -29.59 5.44 4.09
CA SER A 106 -30.71 4.92 4.91
C SER A 106 -30.77 3.38 4.98
N VAL A 107 -30.84 2.74 6.16
CA VAL A 107 -31.92 2.85 7.15
C VAL A 107 -31.42 2.41 8.53
N ILE A 108 -31.69 3.24 9.53
CA ILE A 108 -31.75 2.90 10.97
C ILE A 108 -32.83 1.83 11.14
N ARG A 109 -32.55 0.71 11.83
CA ARG A 109 -33.58 -0.02 12.57
C ARG A 109 -32.99 -0.70 13.80
N LYS A 110 -33.52 -0.27 14.94
CA LYS A 110 -33.36 -0.82 16.29
C LYS A 110 -33.74 -2.30 16.33
N GLU A 111 -33.03 -3.02 17.20
CA GLU A 111 -33.47 -4.29 17.79
C GLU A 111 -34.87 -4.15 18.41
N PRO A 112 -35.57 -5.29 18.51
CA PRO A 112 -35.74 -5.86 19.85
C PRO A 112 -35.17 -7.28 19.99
#